data_AF-A0A7S0PI01-F1
#
_entry.id   AF-A0A7S0PI01-F1
#
_cell.length_a   1.000
_cell.length_b   1.000
_cell.length_c   1.000
_cell.angle_alpha   90.00
_cell.angle_beta   90.00
_cell.angle_gamma   90.00
#
_symmetry.space_group_name_H-M   'P 1'
#
loop_
_entity.id
_entity.type
_entity.pdbx_description
1 polymer ?
#
loop_
_entity_poly.entity_id
_entity_poly.type
_entity_poly.pdbx_seq_one_letter_code
_entity_poly.pdbx_strand_id
1 'polypeptide(L)'
;KTRRGGSHNLPMVMNAQASKELRRALKAGMPHMIHRECEEMVAELGKISGGAERIISTPIPLSYTRHTSRSLMIWLLTLPFALWETFHWATVPAVFALTYLTVGLDEIGIQIEEPFSVLPVKPLADVCERD
;
A
#
# COMPACT_ATOMS: atom_id res chain seq x y z
N LYS A 1 -9.45 37.10 11.15
CA LYS A 1 -9.05 36.57 9.82
C LYS A 1 -8.34 35.24 10.04
N THR A 2 -9.12 34.21 10.33
CA THR A 2 -8.64 32.92 10.86
C THR A 2 -8.33 31.99 9.69
N ARG A 3 -7.10 31.46 9.68
CA ARG A 3 -6.52 30.65 8.61
C ARG A 3 -7.41 29.45 8.26
N ARG A 4 -8.05 29.47 7.08
CA ARG A 4 -8.50 28.28 6.35
C ARG A 4 -7.31 27.80 5.52
N GLY A 5 -6.58 26.82 6.04
CA GLY A 5 -5.48 26.16 5.35
C GLY A 5 -5.08 24.94 6.16
N GLY A 6 -5.68 23.78 5.85
CA GLY A 6 -5.43 22.56 6.61
C GLY A 6 -6.33 21.38 6.24
N SER A 7 -6.87 21.34 5.01
CA SER A 7 -7.80 20.28 4.57
C SER A 7 -7.11 19.08 3.92
N HIS A 8 -5.78 18.94 4.00
CA HIS A 8 -5.09 17.90 3.25
C HIS A 8 -4.95 16.57 4.01
N ASN A 9 -4.82 16.55 5.34
CA ASN A 9 -4.58 15.30 6.10
C ASN A 9 -5.52 15.21 7.32
N LEU A 10 -6.74 14.71 7.08
CA LEU A 10 -7.75 14.49 8.12
C LEU A 10 -7.24 13.65 9.32
N PRO A 11 -6.45 12.57 9.12
CA PRO A 11 -5.92 11.79 10.24
C PRO A 11 -5.01 12.59 11.16
N MET A 12 -4.20 13.50 10.61
CA MET A 12 -3.33 14.37 11.39
C MET A 12 -4.14 15.35 12.26
N VAL A 13 -5.26 15.85 11.75
CA VAL A 13 -6.16 16.73 12.50
C VAL A 13 -6.83 15.98 13.65
N MET A 14 -7.29 14.75 13.40
CA MET A 14 -7.89 13.89 14.43
C MET A 14 -6.88 13.56 15.53
N ASN A 15 -5.64 13.23 15.18
CA ASN A 15 -4.60 12.93 16.17
C ASN A 15 -4.25 14.17 17.03
N ALA A 16 -4.17 15.34 16.41
CA ALA A 16 -3.93 16.60 17.12
C ALA A 16 -5.09 16.97 18.06
N GLN A 17 -6.33 16.62 17.71
CA GLN A 17 -7.48 16.78 18.58
C GLN A 17 -7.43 15.81 19.77
N ALA A 18 -7.07 14.54 19.55
CA ALA A 18 -6.92 13.54 20.61
C ALA A 18 -5.90 13.96 21.68
N SER A 19 -4.68 14.38 21.29
CA SER A 19 -3.69 14.92 22.24
C SER A 19 -4.19 16.18 22.97
N LYS A 20 -5.01 17.01 22.32
CA LYS A 20 -5.58 18.19 22.97
C LYS A 20 -6.59 17.83 24.07
N GLU A 21 -7.44 16.83 23.84
CA GLU A 21 -8.37 16.33 24.86
C GLU A 21 -7.63 15.65 26.01
N LEU A 22 -6.56 14.90 25.71
CA LEU A 22 -5.76 14.26 26.75
C LEU A 22 -5.10 15.29 27.68
N ARG A 23 -4.56 16.37 27.11
CA ARG A 23 -4.02 17.51 27.88
C ARG A 23 -5.07 18.22 28.72
N ARG A 24 -6.34 18.23 28.30
CA ARG A 24 -7.45 18.76 29.11
C ARG A 24 -7.76 17.82 30.27
N ALA A 25 -7.75 16.51 30.04
CA ALA A 25 -7.93 15.50 31.09
C ALA A 25 -6.80 15.57 32.14
N LEU A 26 -5.55 15.84 31.75
CA LEU A 26 -4.45 16.10 32.69
C LEU A 26 -4.75 17.30 33.60
N LYS A 27 -5.21 18.42 33.02
CA LYS A 27 -5.59 19.62 33.78
C LYS A 27 -6.79 19.38 34.70
N ALA A 28 -7.65 18.41 34.38
CA ALA A 28 -8.78 18.00 35.18
C ALA A 28 -8.40 17.03 36.33
N GLY A 29 -7.12 16.68 36.48
CA GLY A 29 -6.62 15.85 37.59
C GLY A 29 -6.29 14.41 37.23
N MET A 30 -6.18 14.06 35.94
CA MET A 30 -5.73 12.73 35.52
C MET A 30 -4.30 12.44 36.04
N PRO A 31 -4.02 11.23 36.56
CA PRO A 31 -2.68 10.84 36.98
C PRO A 31 -1.65 10.96 35.86
N HIS A 32 -0.46 11.48 36.20
CA HIS A 32 0.56 11.82 35.21
C HIS A 32 1.11 10.59 34.45
N MET A 33 1.08 9.41 35.08
CA MET A 33 1.49 8.13 34.49
C MET A 33 0.54 7.69 33.37
N ILE A 34 -0.77 7.68 33.63
CA ILE A 34 -1.81 7.29 32.65
C ILE A 34 -1.80 8.28 31.47
N HIS A 35 -1.66 9.58 31.74
CA HIS A 35 -1.55 10.57 30.68
C HIS A 35 -0.34 10.32 29.77
N ARG A 36 0.81 9.92 30.33
CA ARG A 36 2.00 9.62 29.54
C ARG A 36 1.78 8.41 28.63
N GLU A 37 1.22 7.34 29.18
CA GLU A 37 0.91 6.12 28.42
C GLU A 37 -0.08 6.43 27.28
N CYS A 38 -1.13 7.19 27.55
CA CYS A 38 -2.09 7.58 26.51
C CYS A 38 -1.49 8.52 25.45
N GLU A 39 -0.64 9.51 25.82
CA GLU A 39 0.07 10.33 24.81
C GLU A 39 1.01 9.45 23.96
N GLU A 40 1.66 8.45 24.55
CA GLU A 40 2.53 7.53 23.82
C GLU A 40 1.74 6.72 22.78
N MET A 41 0.56 6.19 23.13
CA MET A 41 -0.34 5.49 22.21
C MET A 41 -0.83 6.40 21.07
N VAL A 42 -1.24 7.63 21.38
CA VAL A 42 -1.70 8.63 20.39
C VAL A 42 -0.54 9.03 19.47
N ALA A 43 0.67 9.17 19.99
CA ALA A 43 1.87 9.42 19.19
C ALA A 43 2.20 8.24 18.28
N GLU A 44 2.03 7.00 18.73
CA GLU A 44 2.22 5.80 17.94
C GLU A 44 1.21 5.69 16.78
N LEU A 45 -0.07 5.93 17.04
CA LEU A 45 -1.10 6.01 16.00
C LEU A 45 -0.77 7.06 14.93
N GLY A 46 -0.27 8.23 15.36
CA GLY A 46 0.19 9.26 14.45
C GLY A 46 1.34 8.83 13.55
N LYS A 47 2.31 8.07 14.09
CA LYS A 47 3.44 7.52 13.31
C LYS A 47 2.97 6.51 12.27
N ILE A 48 2.06 5.61 12.64
CA ILE A 48 1.51 4.59 11.73
C ILE A 48 0.72 5.27 10.60
N SER A 49 -0.16 6.21 10.94
CA SER A 49 -0.95 6.96 9.95
C SER A 49 -0.06 7.77 8.99
N GLY A 50 0.96 8.46 9.51
CA GLY A 50 1.94 9.17 8.66
C GLY A 50 2.78 8.22 7.80
N GLY A 51 3.07 7.01 8.29
CA GLY A 51 3.70 5.94 7.52
C GLY A 51 2.84 5.50 6.34
N ALA A 52 1.54 5.28 6.55
CA ALA A 52 0.61 4.92 5.49
C ALA A 52 0.47 6.03 4.44
N GLU A 53 0.37 7.30 4.86
CA GLU A 53 0.36 8.45 3.95
C GLU A 53 1.65 8.54 3.10
N ARG A 54 2.81 8.20 3.67
CA ARG A 54 4.07 8.14 2.92
C ARG A 54 4.05 7.05 1.85
N ILE A 55 3.56 5.86 2.16
CA ILE A 55 3.46 4.77 1.20
C ILE A 55 2.52 5.17 0.05
N ILE A 56 1.38 5.78 0.36
CA ILE A 56 0.40 6.25 -0.64
C ILE A 56 0.99 7.38 -1.50
N SER A 57 1.77 8.29 -0.90
CA SER A 57 2.33 9.46 -1.59
C SER A 57 3.60 9.17 -2.40
N THR A 58 4.16 7.97 -2.31
CA THR A 58 5.28 7.51 -3.15
C THR A 58 4.82 6.43 -4.15
N PRO A 59 3.95 6.76 -5.13
CA PRO A 59 3.55 5.79 -6.13
C PRO A 59 4.74 5.42 -7.02
N ILE A 60 4.82 4.14 -7.39
CA ILE A 60 5.81 3.66 -8.35
C ILE A 60 5.51 4.31 -9.71
N PRO A 61 6.53 4.79 -10.46
CA PRO A 61 6.29 5.43 -11.74
C PRO A 61 5.62 4.48 -12.72
N LEU A 62 4.50 4.88 -13.34
CA LEU A 62 3.79 4.11 -14.37
C LEU A 62 4.68 3.67 -15.55
N SER A 63 5.79 4.37 -15.77
CA SER A 63 6.78 3.99 -16.79
C SER A 63 7.42 2.63 -16.48
N TYR A 64 7.70 2.35 -15.19
CA TYR A 64 8.30 1.09 -14.75
C TYR A 64 7.43 -0.10 -15.15
N THR A 65 6.16 -0.10 -14.71
CA THR A 65 5.19 -1.16 -15.01
C THR A 65 5.01 -1.37 -16.52
N ARG A 66 4.94 -0.28 -17.30
CA ARG A 66 4.82 -0.36 -18.76
C ARG A 66 6.08 -0.93 -19.44
N HIS A 67 7.26 -0.58 -18.94
CA HIS A 67 8.52 -1.11 -19.47
C HIS A 67 8.70 -2.60 -19.15
N THR A 68 8.32 -3.03 -17.95
CA THR A 68 8.36 -4.45 -17.55
C THR A 68 7.44 -5.28 -18.43
N SER A 69 6.17 -4.87 -18.58
CA SER A 69 5.19 -5.58 -19.42
C SER A 69 5.64 -5.70 -20.89
N ARG A 70 6.17 -4.62 -21.48
CA ARG A 70 6.70 -4.64 -22.85
C ARG A 70 7.92 -5.53 -23.00
N SER A 71 8.83 -5.49 -22.02
CA SER A 71 10.02 -6.36 -22.00
C SER A 71 9.62 -7.84 -21.90
N LEU A 72 8.63 -8.16 -21.06
CA LEU A 72 8.09 -9.51 -20.91
C LEU A 72 7.46 -10.01 -22.21
N MET A 73 6.68 -9.17 -22.90
CA MET A 73 6.10 -9.50 -24.21
C MET A 73 7.17 -9.84 -25.25
N ILE A 74 8.24 -9.03 -25.34
CA ILE A 74 9.35 -9.30 -26.26
C ILE A 74 10.02 -10.63 -25.92
N TRP A 75 10.28 -10.88 -24.63
CA TRP A 75 10.89 -12.12 -24.18
C TRP A 75 10.04 -13.36 -24.53
N LEU A 76 8.73 -13.31 -24.25
CA LEU A 76 7.79 -14.39 -24.59
C LEU A 76 7.64 -14.61 -26.11
N LEU A 77 7.71 -13.54 -26.91
CA LEU A 77 7.72 -13.64 -28.37
C LEU A 77 9.00 -14.29 -28.91
N THR A 78 10.15 -14.07 -28.26
CA THR A 78 11.42 -14.70 -28.66
C THR A 78 11.56 -16.15 -28.17
N LEU A 79 10.84 -16.51 -27.12
CA LEU A 79 10.86 -17.84 -26.48
C LEU A 79 10.60 -19.03 -27.44
N PRO A 80 9.57 -19.03 -28.31
CA PRO A 80 9.31 -20.15 -29.21
C PRO A 80 10.47 -20.40 -30.19
N PHE A 81 11.16 -19.35 -30.64
CA PHE A 81 12.32 -19.50 -31.52
C PHE A 81 13.49 -20.18 -30.80
N ALA A 82 13.68 -19.88 -29.51
CA ALA A 82 14.73 -20.50 -28.69
C ALA A 82 14.43 -21.97 -28.36
N LEU A 83 13.16 -22.34 -28.15
CA LEU A 83 12.77 -23.70 -27.76
C LEU A 83 12.50 -24.63 -28.95
N TRP A 84 12.35 -24.09 -30.16
CA TRP A 84 11.97 -24.88 -31.34
C TRP A 84 12.94 -26.02 -31.66
N GLU A 85 14.25 -25.81 -31.47
CA GLU A 85 15.28 -26.81 -31.78
C GLU A 85 15.25 -28.04 -30.88
N THR A 86 14.72 -27.92 -29.65
CA THR A 86 14.73 -28.99 -28.65
C THR A 86 13.36 -29.65 -28.47
N PHE A 87 12.29 -28.87 -28.45
CA PHE A 87 10.94 -29.36 -28.13
C PHE A 87 10.01 -29.47 -29.35
N HIS A 88 10.35 -28.90 -30.50
CA HIS A 88 9.52 -28.90 -31.72
C HIS A 88 8.04 -28.57 -31.44
N TRP A 89 7.12 -29.53 -31.66
CA TRP A 89 5.69 -29.36 -31.41
C TRP A 89 5.31 -29.25 -29.93
N ALA A 90 6.12 -29.79 -29.02
CA ALA A 90 5.93 -29.63 -27.57
C ALA A 90 6.23 -28.19 -27.10
N THR A 91 6.87 -27.37 -27.93
CA THR A 91 7.11 -25.95 -27.66
C THR A 91 5.80 -25.17 -27.51
N VAL A 92 4.75 -25.52 -28.26
CA VAL A 92 3.45 -24.81 -28.23
C VAL A 92 2.79 -24.88 -26.84
N PRO A 93 2.54 -26.06 -26.25
CA PRO A 93 1.97 -26.13 -24.90
C PRO A 93 2.94 -25.61 -23.82
N ALA A 94 4.26 -25.75 -24.01
CA ALA A 94 5.25 -25.24 -23.06
C ALA A 94 5.28 -23.71 -23.00
N VAL A 95 5.33 -23.04 -24.16
CA VAL A 95 5.29 -21.56 -24.26
C VAL A 95 3.96 -21.04 -23.74
N PHE A 96 2.84 -21.72 -24.02
CA PHE A 96 1.53 -21.34 -23.49
C PHE A 96 1.49 -21.38 -21.96
N ALA A 97 1.96 -22.47 -21.35
CA ALA A 97 2.04 -22.58 -19.89
C ALA A 97 2.96 -21.51 -19.28
N LEU A 98 4.12 -21.26 -19.89
CA LEU A 98 5.06 -20.26 -19.40
C LEU A 98 4.52 -18.84 -19.51
N THR A 99 3.83 -18.53 -20.62
CA THR A 99 3.16 -17.25 -20.83
C THR A 99 2.09 -17.02 -19.77
N TYR A 100 1.23 -18.02 -19.52
CA TYR A 100 0.20 -17.92 -18.49
C TYR A 100 0.80 -17.64 -17.10
N LEU A 101 1.86 -18.36 -16.72
CA LEU A 101 2.51 -18.18 -15.42
C LEU A 101 3.20 -16.81 -15.30
N THR A 102 3.94 -16.39 -16.33
CA THR A 102 4.74 -15.15 -16.27
C THR A 102 3.89 -13.90 -16.39
N VAL A 103 2.86 -13.89 -17.25
CA VAL A 103 1.90 -12.78 -17.34
C VAL A 103 1.05 -12.71 -16.07
N GLY A 104 0.62 -13.86 -15.52
CA GLY A 104 -0.09 -13.89 -14.25
C GLY A 104 0.76 -13.36 -13.09
N LEU A 105 2.07 -13.66 -13.08
CA LEU A 105 3.00 -13.11 -12.09
C LEU A 105 3.19 -11.60 -12.23
N ASP A 106 3.29 -11.08 -13.46
CA ASP A 106 3.37 -9.64 -13.74
C ASP A 106 2.13 -8.91 -13.19
N GLU A 107 0.93 -9.46 -13.43
CA GLU A 107 -0.32 -8.90 -12.92
C GLU A 107 -0.38 -8.92 -11.39
N ILE A 108 0.00 -10.03 -10.75
CA ILE A 108 0.05 -10.12 -9.28
C ILE A 108 1.07 -9.11 -8.72
N GLY A 109 2.21 -8.93 -9.39
CA GLY A 109 3.22 -7.92 -9.02
C GLY A 109 2.63 -6.52 -8.98
N ILE A 110 1.89 -6.14 -10.02
CA ILE A 110 1.21 -4.84 -10.10
C ILE A 110 0.18 -4.67 -8.96
N GLN A 111 -0.57 -5.72 -8.62
CA GLN A 111 -1.54 -5.66 -7.52
C GLN A 111 -0.85 -5.45 -6.15
N ILE A 112 0.32 -6.07 -5.94
CA ILE A 112 1.10 -5.92 -4.70
C ILE A 112 1.73 -4.52 -4.61
N GLU A 113 2.06 -3.91 -5.76
CA GLU A 113 2.58 -2.54 -5.85
C GLU A 113 1.54 -1.48 -5.43
N GLU A 114 0.23 -1.78 -5.51
CA GLU A 114 -0.87 -0.89 -5.14
C GLU A 114 -1.69 -1.38 -3.94
N PRO A 115 -1.09 -1.43 -2.72
CA PRO A 115 -1.69 -2.10 -1.56
C PRO A 115 -2.92 -1.40 -0.98
N PHE A 116 -3.16 -0.14 -1.30
CA PHE A 116 -4.32 0.61 -0.78
C PHE A 116 -5.40 0.87 -1.83
N SER A 117 -5.07 0.72 -3.12
CA SER A 117 -5.98 0.96 -4.24
C SER A 117 -6.71 -0.32 -4.64
N VAL A 118 -5.99 -1.45 -4.65
CA VAL A 118 -6.47 -2.73 -5.17
C VAL A 118 -6.80 -3.71 -4.06
N LEU A 119 -5.98 -3.79 -2.99
CA LEU A 119 -6.31 -4.64 -1.86
C LEU A 119 -7.47 -4.06 -1.06
N PRO A 120 -8.43 -4.89 -0.64
CA PRO A 120 -9.57 -4.43 0.13
C PRO A 120 -9.06 -3.99 1.51
N VAL A 121 -9.00 -2.68 1.73
CA VAL A 121 -8.78 -2.07 3.06
C VAL A 121 -10.05 -2.09 3.91
N LYS A 122 -11.21 -2.38 3.30
CA LYS A 122 -12.52 -2.49 3.97
C LYS A 122 -12.53 -3.48 5.15
N PRO A 123 -11.98 -4.70 5.05
CA PRO A 123 -11.90 -5.63 6.17
C PRO A 123 -11.11 -5.05 7.36
N LEU A 124 -10.09 -4.23 7.09
CA LEU A 124 -9.34 -3.56 8.15
C LEU A 124 -10.18 -2.46 8.82
N ALA A 125 -10.93 -1.69 8.03
CA ALA A 125 -11.89 -0.72 8.55
C ALA A 125 -13.02 -1.38 9.35
N ASP A 126 -13.54 -2.51 8.86
CA ASP A 126 -14.58 -3.30 9.54
C ASP A 126 -14.09 -3.87 10.87
N VAL A 127 -12.80 -4.21 10.99
CA VAL A 127 -12.20 -4.62 12.28
C VAL A 127 -12.15 -3.42 13.24
N CYS A 128 -11.71 -2.25 12.78
CA CYS A 128 -11.70 -1.03 13.59
C CYS A 128 -13.11 -0.53 13.97
N GLU A 129 -14.16 -0.83 13.21
CA GLU A 129 -15.55 -0.50 13.58
C GLU A 129 -16.14 -1.47 14.61
N ARG A 130 -15.57 -2.67 14.76
CA ARG A 130 -16.04 -3.69 15.71
C ARG A 130 -15.42 -3.56 17.09
N ASP A 131 -14.23 -2.97 17.19
CA ASP A 131 -13.48 -2.72 18.43
C ASP A 131 -13.75 -1.32 18.99
#